data_AF-A0A5D0SPZ5-F1
#
_entry.id   AF-A0A5D0SPZ5-F1
#
_cell.length_a   1.000
_cell.length_b   1.000
_cell.length_c   1.000
_cell.angle_alpha   90.00
_cell.angle_beta   90.00
_cell.angle_gamma   90.00
#
_symmetry.space_group_name_H-M   'P 1'
#
loop_
_entity.id
_entity.type
_entity.pdbx_description
1 polymer ?
#
loop_
_entity_poly.entity_id
_entity_poly.type
_entity_poly.pdbx_seq_one_letter_code
_entity_poly.pdbx_strand_id
1 'polypeptide(L)'
;MSSHFVDAVERSIMLMQGNLGEQLTVDDMARAAMFSKFHYTRVFQRVTGVSPGRFLSALRLQRAKSLLLSTSMNVADISVHVGYNSVGTFSSRFTRSVGLSPTEYRRGGGVLRSIAPLPPDDVAAGRGVVSGVVAARSSAAIEVVFMGLFKSRIPEGRPVSCATLAGPGRFGLDKVPEGTWYLLCHGLGFDDDGGTKPEADALFGCHGPFRIGPEQALDVVVRLEPARLYDPPMLLAMPDVRAIATGRRSRWGGVGVGRAA
;
A
#
# COMPACT_ATOMS: atom_id res chain seq x y z
N MET A 1 21.31 -10.17 2.52
CA MET A 1 21.70 -8.77 2.79
C MET A 1 22.21 -8.73 4.22
N SER A 2 23.34 -8.08 4.53
CA SER A 2 23.89 -8.10 5.89
C SER A 2 22.96 -7.39 6.88
N SER A 3 22.78 -7.97 8.07
CA SER A 3 21.91 -7.45 9.15
C SER A 3 22.12 -5.95 9.37
N HIS A 4 23.39 -5.53 9.44
CA HIS A 4 23.77 -4.14 9.70
C HIS A 4 23.17 -3.11 8.72
N PHE A 5 22.94 -3.46 7.44
CA PHE A 5 22.32 -2.54 6.49
C PHE A 5 20.82 -2.35 6.76
N VAL A 6 20.14 -3.40 7.18
CA VAL A 6 18.73 -3.35 7.56
C VAL A 6 18.60 -2.53 8.84
N ASP A 7 19.41 -2.82 9.86
CA ASP A 7 19.43 -2.08 11.13
C ASP A 7 19.67 -0.58 10.91
N ALA A 8 20.58 -0.22 10.01
CA ALA A 8 20.85 1.17 9.66
C ALA A 8 19.65 1.87 8.99
N VAL A 9 18.94 1.16 8.11
CA VAL A 9 17.71 1.67 7.48
C VAL A 9 16.60 1.82 8.52
N GLU A 10 16.43 0.84 9.40
CA GLU A 10 15.44 0.90 10.47
C GLU A 10 15.65 2.09 11.41
N ARG A 11 16.89 2.35 11.84
CA ARG A 11 17.23 3.56 12.61
C ARG A 11 16.79 4.85 11.91
N SER A 12 17.04 4.95 10.61
CA SER A 12 16.63 6.12 9.84
C SER A 12 15.11 6.25 9.74
N ILE A 13 14.37 5.14 9.67
CA ILE A 13 12.90 5.14 9.62
C ILE A 13 12.32 5.50 10.99
N MET A 14 12.89 5.03 12.09
CA MET A 14 12.50 5.45 13.45
C MET A 14 12.67 6.97 13.61
N LEU A 15 13.78 7.53 13.11
CA LEU A 15 13.96 8.99 13.07
C LEU A 15 12.83 9.66 12.28
N MET A 16 12.48 9.15 11.09
CA MET A 16 11.40 9.71 10.27
C MET A 16 10.06 9.71 11.02
N GLN A 17 9.69 8.56 11.62
CA GLN A 17 8.41 8.39 12.33
C GLN A 17 8.31 9.30 13.55
N GLY A 18 9.41 9.50 14.28
CA GLY A 18 9.45 10.40 15.43
C GLY A 18 9.39 11.89 15.08
N ASN A 19 9.66 12.26 13.82
CA ASN A 19 9.85 13.65 13.40
C ASN A 19 9.11 13.99 12.10
N LEU A 20 7.90 13.45 11.90
CA LEU A 20 7.13 13.62 10.65
C LEU A 20 6.79 15.09 10.33
N GLY A 21 6.61 15.92 11.35
CA GLY A 21 6.33 17.36 11.21
C GLY A 21 7.55 18.20 10.82
N GLU A 22 8.76 17.68 11.02
CA GLU A 22 10.01 18.42 10.83
C GLU A 22 10.51 18.38 9.39
N GLN A 23 11.28 19.38 8.97
CA GLN A 23 11.91 19.43 7.64
C GLN A 23 13.17 18.53 7.60
N LEU A 24 12.98 17.22 7.69
CA LEU A 24 14.06 16.24 7.62
C LEU A 24 14.73 16.21 6.24
N THR A 25 16.05 16.33 6.22
CA THR A 25 16.85 16.17 5.01
C THR A 25 17.36 14.73 4.84
N VAL A 26 17.78 14.38 3.63
CA VAL A 26 18.44 13.08 3.38
C VAL A 26 19.74 12.96 4.17
N ASP A 27 20.42 14.07 4.46
CA ASP A 27 21.64 14.09 5.26
C ASP A 27 21.37 13.75 6.73
N ASP A 28 20.25 14.20 7.29
CA ASP A 28 19.84 13.84 8.65
C ASP A 28 19.55 12.34 8.77
N MET A 29 18.85 11.79 7.77
CA MET A 29 18.53 10.36 7.70
C MET A 29 19.81 9.52 7.53
N ALA A 30 20.74 9.98 6.69
CA ALA A 30 22.03 9.31 6.48
C ALA A 30 22.89 9.32 7.74
N ARG A 31 22.89 10.43 8.49
CA ARG A 31 23.57 10.55 9.78
C ARG A 31 23.01 9.56 10.81
N ALA A 32 21.68 9.42 10.90
CA ALA A 32 21.06 8.41 11.77
C ALA A 32 21.37 6.97 11.36
N ALA A 33 21.55 6.73 10.06
CA ALA A 33 22.01 5.44 9.53
C ALA A 33 23.52 5.20 9.71
N MET A 34 24.29 6.22 10.13
CA MET A 34 25.76 6.23 10.18
C MET A 34 26.43 5.96 8.82
N PHE A 35 25.85 6.51 7.75
CA PHE A 35 26.37 6.40 6.39
C PHE A 35 26.57 7.77 5.74
N SER A 36 27.43 7.82 4.73
CA SER A 36 27.43 8.95 3.80
C SER A 36 26.11 9.01 3.03
N LYS A 37 25.68 10.21 2.63
CA LYS A 37 24.43 10.46 1.89
C LYS A 37 24.24 9.54 0.67
N PHE A 38 25.28 9.40 -0.15
CA PHE A 38 25.23 8.58 -1.36
C PHE A 38 25.12 7.09 -1.05
N HIS A 39 25.86 6.60 -0.05
CA HIS A 39 25.79 5.20 0.35
C HIS A 39 24.43 4.88 0.99
N TYR A 40 23.97 5.74 1.89
CA TYR A 40 22.66 5.66 2.52
C TYR A 40 21.53 5.57 1.50
N THR A 41 21.48 6.47 0.53
CA THR A 41 20.40 6.50 -0.48
C THR A 41 20.32 5.19 -1.26
N ARG A 42 21.47 4.63 -1.65
CA ARG A 42 21.54 3.34 -2.36
C ARG A 42 21.12 2.16 -1.47
N VAL A 43 21.61 2.12 -0.23
CA VAL A 43 21.26 1.07 0.73
C VAL A 43 19.77 1.13 1.07
N PHE A 44 19.25 2.32 1.37
CA PHE A 44 17.84 2.53 1.68
C PHE A 44 16.94 2.09 0.54
N GLN A 45 17.24 2.49 -0.70
CA GLN A 45 16.45 2.06 -1.86
C GLN A 45 16.56 0.57 -2.13
N ARG A 46 17.70 -0.07 -1.82
CA ARG A 46 17.84 -1.52 -1.94
C ARG A 46 17.03 -2.28 -0.89
N VAL A 47 16.96 -1.78 0.34
CA VAL A 47 16.20 -2.38 1.45
C VAL A 47 14.71 -2.13 1.29
N THR A 48 14.31 -0.88 1.01
CA THR A 48 12.90 -0.47 1.00
C THR A 48 12.27 -0.48 -0.39
N GLY A 49 13.05 -0.63 -1.46
CA GLY A 49 12.59 -0.50 -2.84
C GLY A 49 12.18 0.91 -3.27
N VAL A 50 12.31 1.92 -2.40
CA VAL A 50 11.95 3.33 -2.70
C VAL A 50 13.00 4.29 -2.14
N SER A 51 13.04 5.53 -2.65
CA SER A 51 13.98 6.53 -2.13
C SER A 51 13.59 7.02 -0.73
N PRO A 52 14.55 7.50 0.09
CA PRO A 52 14.27 8.01 1.44
C PRO A 52 13.18 9.08 1.49
N GLY A 53 13.26 10.08 0.60
CA GLY A 53 12.26 11.16 0.55
C GLY A 53 10.86 10.69 0.15
N ARG A 54 10.77 9.67 -0.72
CA ARG A 54 9.49 9.07 -1.11
C ARG A 54 8.90 8.26 0.05
N PHE A 55 9.73 7.55 0.80
CA PHE A 55 9.31 6.83 2.01
C PHE A 55 8.81 7.79 3.10
N LEU A 56 9.56 8.86 3.40
CA LEU A 56 9.12 9.89 4.35
C LEU A 56 7.78 10.51 3.95
N SER A 57 7.62 10.83 2.66
CA SER A 57 6.35 11.36 2.14
C SER A 57 5.20 10.39 2.37
N ALA A 58 5.42 9.08 2.21
CA ALA A 58 4.43 8.06 2.46
C ALA A 58 4.08 7.96 3.95
N LEU A 59 5.07 7.95 4.85
CA LEU A 59 4.82 7.96 6.29
C LEU A 59 3.99 9.18 6.74
N ARG A 60 4.26 10.36 6.17
CA ARG A 60 3.48 11.58 6.45
C ARG A 60 2.03 11.44 6.02
N LEU A 61 1.77 10.87 4.85
CA LEU A 61 0.40 10.62 4.37
C LEU A 61 -0.31 9.54 5.19
N GLN A 62 0.40 8.48 5.60
CA GLN A 62 -0.14 7.48 6.52
C GLN A 62 -0.54 8.12 7.85
N ARG A 63 0.33 8.94 8.44
CA ARG A 63 0.00 9.67 9.67
C ARG A 63 -1.20 10.60 9.48
N ALA A 64 -1.30 11.28 8.34
CA ALA A 64 -2.45 12.11 8.02
C ALA A 64 -3.75 11.29 7.97
N LYS A 65 -3.74 10.09 7.39
CA LYS A 65 -4.89 9.17 7.41
C LYS A 65 -5.33 8.89 8.85
N SER A 66 -4.39 8.52 9.73
CA SER A 66 -4.69 8.27 11.14
C SER A 66 -5.32 9.49 11.81
N LEU A 67 -4.72 10.67 11.65
CA LEU A 67 -5.23 11.91 12.25
C LEU A 67 -6.61 12.32 11.71
N LEU A 68 -6.87 12.08 10.44
CA LEU A 68 -8.18 12.36 9.83
C LEU A 68 -9.31 11.53 10.46
N LEU A 69 -9.01 10.30 10.91
CA LEU A 69 -9.97 9.38 11.50
C LEU A 69 -10.03 9.45 13.02
N SER A 70 -8.92 9.74 13.69
CA SER A 70 -8.82 9.68 15.15
C SER A 70 -8.98 11.04 15.83
N THR A 71 -9.07 12.15 15.07
CA THR A 71 -9.11 13.51 15.63
C THR A 71 -10.08 14.42 14.89
N SER A 72 -10.44 15.53 15.53
CA SER A 72 -11.22 16.62 14.95
C SER A 72 -10.39 17.72 14.26
N MET A 73 -9.06 17.59 14.19
CA MET A 73 -8.18 18.61 13.57
C MET A 73 -8.61 18.93 12.13
N ASN A 74 -8.53 20.19 11.70
CA ASN A 74 -8.87 20.52 10.32
C ASN A 74 -7.77 20.07 9.34
N VAL A 75 -8.07 20.07 8.05
CA VAL A 75 -7.16 19.62 6.99
C VAL A 75 -5.89 20.47 6.92
N ALA A 76 -5.99 21.77 7.19
CA ALA A 76 -4.85 22.68 7.18
C ALA A 76 -3.87 22.35 8.32
N ASP A 77 -4.37 22.18 9.54
CA ASP A 77 -3.57 21.84 10.71
C ASP A 77 -2.90 20.47 10.54
N ILE A 78 -3.63 19.47 10.03
CA ILE A 78 -3.08 18.15 9.72
C ILE A 78 -1.94 18.26 8.71
N SER A 79 -2.09 19.08 7.68
CA SER A 79 -1.05 19.24 6.66
C SER A 79 0.26 19.77 7.24
N VAL A 80 0.18 20.78 8.12
CA VAL A 80 1.35 21.35 8.80
C VAL A 80 1.92 20.35 9.79
N HIS A 81 1.07 19.69 10.57
CA HIS A 81 1.46 18.70 11.58
C HIS A 81 2.26 17.53 10.98
N VAL A 82 1.96 17.13 9.74
CA VAL A 82 2.69 16.09 9.02
C VAL A 82 3.77 16.65 8.08
N GLY A 83 4.18 17.91 8.27
CA GLY A 83 5.38 18.47 7.65
C GLY A 83 5.22 19.01 6.22
N TYR A 84 3.99 19.34 5.79
CA TYR A 84 3.74 20.05 4.54
C TYR A 84 3.63 21.56 4.77
N ASN A 85 4.25 22.34 3.88
CA ASN A 85 4.22 23.80 3.92
C ASN A 85 3.05 24.40 3.11
N SER A 86 2.18 23.56 2.54
CA SER A 86 1.06 23.99 1.70
C SER A 86 -0.07 22.97 1.75
N VAL A 87 -1.25 23.44 2.17
CA VAL A 87 -2.49 22.65 2.20
C VAL A 87 -2.85 22.13 0.81
N GLY A 88 -2.64 22.95 -0.23
CA GLY A 88 -2.90 22.55 -1.62
C GLY A 88 -2.01 21.39 -2.07
N THR A 89 -0.70 21.50 -1.81
CA THR A 89 0.25 20.41 -2.13
C THR A 89 -0.07 19.13 -1.37
N PHE A 90 -0.37 19.25 -0.07
CA PHE A 90 -0.78 18.13 0.76
C PHE A 90 -2.04 17.47 0.19
N SER A 91 -3.09 18.25 -0.08
CA SER A 91 -4.38 17.73 -0.52
C SER A 91 -4.27 17.03 -1.87
N SER A 92 -3.56 17.62 -2.83
CA SER A 92 -3.34 16.97 -4.13
C SER A 92 -2.57 15.66 -4.01
N ARG A 93 -1.51 15.62 -3.19
CA ARG A 93 -0.73 14.38 -2.96
C ARG A 93 -1.52 13.33 -2.20
N PHE A 94 -2.28 13.74 -1.18
CA PHE A 94 -3.16 12.86 -0.43
C PHE A 94 -4.19 12.23 -1.35
N THR A 95 -4.94 13.04 -2.11
CA THR A 95 -5.95 12.54 -3.06
C THR A 95 -5.36 11.58 -4.08
N ARG A 96 -4.20 11.91 -4.67
CA ARG A 96 -3.55 11.05 -5.65
C ARG A 96 -3.13 9.70 -5.04
N SER A 97 -2.62 9.71 -3.82
CA SER A 97 -2.03 8.52 -3.19
C SER A 97 -3.07 7.64 -2.50
N VAL A 98 -4.07 8.27 -1.87
CA VAL A 98 -5.12 7.61 -1.08
C VAL A 98 -6.33 7.27 -1.95
N GLY A 99 -6.57 8.02 -3.03
CA GLY A 99 -7.72 7.87 -3.92
C GLY A 99 -8.96 8.68 -3.49
N LEU A 100 -8.89 9.34 -2.33
CA LEU A 100 -9.94 10.20 -1.77
C LEU A 100 -9.32 11.51 -1.29
N SER A 101 -10.05 12.62 -1.39
CA SER A 101 -9.62 13.85 -0.73
C SER A 101 -9.60 13.68 0.80
N PRO A 102 -8.81 14.48 1.54
CA PRO A 102 -8.78 14.41 3.01
C PRO A 102 -10.19 14.49 3.65
N THR A 103 -11.04 15.38 3.13
CA THR A 103 -12.41 15.57 3.62
C THR A 103 -13.30 14.36 3.33
N GLU A 104 -13.23 13.80 2.12
CA GLU A 104 -13.98 12.60 1.75
C GLU A 104 -13.51 11.38 2.54
N TYR A 105 -12.19 11.25 2.74
CA TYR A 105 -11.59 10.18 3.53
C TYR A 105 -12.11 10.20 4.98
N ARG A 106 -12.14 11.38 5.62
CA ARG A 106 -12.74 11.54 6.96
C ARG A 106 -14.23 11.19 6.96
N ARG A 107 -15.01 11.80 6.06
CA ARG A 107 -16.47 11.60 6.01
C ARG A 107 -16.85 10.14 5.75
N GLY A 108 -16.04 9.44 4.97
CA GLY A 108 -16.23 8.04 4.61
C GLY A 108 -15.67 7.03 5.60
N GLY A 109 -15.15 7.46 6.75
CA GLY A 109 -14.54 6.53 7.73
C GLY A 109 -13.28 5.83 7.22
N GLY A 110 -12.61 6.41 6.23
CA GLY A 110 -11.33 5.92 5.70
C GLY A 110 -11.43 4.78 4.68
N VAL A 111 -12.64 4.39 4.27
CA VAL A 111 -12.87 3.31 3.31
C VAL A 111 -13.29 3.84 1.93
N LEU A 112 -12.85 3.15 0.88
CA LEU A 112 -13.38 3.30 -0.47
C LEU A 112 -14.65 2.47 -0.62
N ARG A 113 -15.71 3.08 -1.17
CA ARG A 113 -16.94 2.35 -1.51
C ARG A 113 -16.71 1.32 -2.61
N SER A 114 -15.77 1.61 -3.51
CA SER A 114 -15.30 0.69 -4.55
C SER A 114 -13.98 1.17 -5.14
N ILE A 115 -13.18 0.21 -5.57
CA ILE A 115 -11.98 0.44 -6.37
C ILE A 115 -12.31 -0.04 -7.78
N ALA A 116 -12.64 0.89 -8.67
CA ALA A 116 -12.62 0.60 -10.09
C ALA A 116 -11.16 0.58 -10.57
N PRO A 117 -10.71 -0.47 -11.28
CA PRO A 117 -9.43 -0.45 -11.97
C PRO A 117 -9.32 0.78 -12.88
N LEU A 118 -8.08 1.20 -13.16
CA LEU A 118 -7.86 2.27 -14.15
C LEU A 118 -8.54 1.92 -15.48
N PRO A 119 -9.27 2.87 -16.11
CA PRO A 119 -9.94 2.61 -17.37
C PRO A 119 -8.93 2.17 -18.45
N PRO A 120 -9.35 1.30 -19.39
CA PRO A 120 -8.45 0.69 -20.39
C PRO A 120 -7.72 1.70 -21.27
N ASP A 121 -8.26 2.92 -21.42
CA ASP A 121 -7.70 3.93 -22.32
C ASP A 121 -6.35 4.49 -21.82
N ASP A 122 -6.07 4.37 -20.52
CA ASP A 122 -4.79 4.78 -19.92
C ASP A 122 -3.72 3.66 -19.97
N VAL A 123 -4.10 2.43 -20.33
CA VAL A 123 -3.19 1.28 -20.32
C VAL A 123 -3.51 0.35 -21.49
N ALA A 124 -2.69 0.41 -22.54
CA ALA A 124 -2.78 -0.39 -23.77
C ALA A 124 -3.44 -1.75 -23.52
N ALA A 125 -4.58 -2.00 -24.20
CA ALA A 125 -5.51 -3.10 -23.98
C ALA A 125 -4.83 -4.35 -23.39
N GLY A 126 -4.88 -4.47 -22.06
CA GLY A 126 -4.13 -5.49 -21.36
C GLY A 126 -4.58 -6.89 -21.76
N ARG A 127 -3.62 -7.76 -22.09
CA ARG A 127 -3.84 -9.17 -22.46
C ARG A 127 -3.04 -10.15 -21.62
N GLY A 128 -2.22 -9.65 -20.69
CA GLY A 128 -1.48 -10.50 -19.77
C GLY A 128 -2.39 -11.10 -18.69
N VAL A 129 -1.93 -12.20 -18.10
CA VAL A 129 -2.59 -12.87 -16.97
C VAL A 129 -1.56 -13.02 -15.86
N VAL A 130 -1.94 -12.65 -14.64
CA VAL A 130 -1.15 -12.91 -13.44
C VAL A 130 -1.97 -13.80 -12.52
N SER A 131 -1.57 -15.05 -12.37
CA SER A 131 -2.17 -16.02 -11.46
C SER A 131 -1.21 -16.36 -10.32
N GLY A 132 -1.72 -17.09 -9.34
CA GLY A 132 -0.84 -17.58 -8.30
C GLY A 132 -1.55 -18.02 -7.04
N VAL A 133 -0.75 -18.12 -5.98
CA VAL A 133 -1.21 -18.45 -4.63
C VAL A 133 -0.75 -17.38 -3.66
N VAL A 134 -1.68 -16.86 -2.86
CA VAL A 134 -1.35 -16.13 -1.63
C VAL A 134 -1.29 -17.13 -0.49
N ALA A 135 -0.15 -17.21 0.18
CA ALA A 135 0.09 -18.09 1.32
C ALA A 135 0.33 -17.28 2.59
N ALA A 136 -0.05 -17.81 3.74
CA ALA A 136 0.26 -17.24 5.05
C ALA A 136 0.74 -18.34 5.99
N ARG A 137 1.57 -18.00 6.98
CA ARG A 137 2.00 -18.95 8.02
C ARG A 137 0.84 -19.42 8.90
N SER A 138 -0.13 -18.52 9.15
CA SER A 138 -1.40 -18.81 9.80
C SER A 138 -2.50 -18.09 9.04
N SER A 139 -3.49 -18.82 8.53
CA SER A 139 -4.64 -18.25 7.82
C SER A 139 -5.81 -17.93 8.74
N ALA A 140 -5.81 -18.43 9.98
CA ALA A 140 -6.95 -18.33 10.90
C ALA A 140 -7.32 -16.89 11.31
N ALA A 141 -6.38 -15.94 11.15
CA ALA A 141 -6.60 -14.54 11.44
C ALA A 141 -6.86 -13.68 10.19
N ILE A 142 -6.90 -14.28 8.99
CA ILE A 142 -7.02 -13.56 7.71
C ILE A 142 -8.35 -13.94 7.06
N GLU A 143 -9.31 -13.04 7.14
CA GLU A 143 -10.64 -13.22 6.57
C GLU A 143 -10.71 -12.77 5.12
N VAL A 144 -10.01 -11.69 4.79
CA VAL A 144 -9.96 -11.14 3.43
C VAL A 144 -8.53 -10.86 3.03
N VAL A 145 -8.17 -11.20 1.80
CA VAL A 145 -6.95 -10.72 1.18
C VAL A 145 -7.33 -9.77 0.05
N PHE A 146 -6.96 -8.50 0.18
CA PHE A 146 -6.97 -7.59 -0.95
C PHE A 146 -5.65 -7.73 -1.72
N MET A 147 -5.72 -7.66 -3.04
CA MET A 147 -4.54 -7.63 -3.90
C MET A 147 -4.70 -6.62 -5.03
N GLY A 148 -3.59 -5.96 -5.36
CA GLY A 148 -3.55 -5.00 -6.46
C GLY A 148 -2.21 -4.98 -7.18
N LEU A 149 -2.27 -4.64 -8.46
CA LEU A 149 -1.10 -4.37 -9.30
C LEU A 149 -0.79 -2.86 -9.34
N PHE A 150 0.43 -2.51 -8.95
CA PHE A 150 0.89 -1.14 -8.82
C PHE A 150 2.19 -0.91 -9.59
N LYS A 151 2.44 0.34 -9.98
CA LYS A 151 3.70 0.75 -10.64
C LYS A 151 4.88 0.86 -9.67
N SER A 152 4.65 0.84 -8.36
CA SER A 152 5.69 1.05 -7.34
C SER A 152 5.45 0.18 -6.11
N ARG A 153 6.48 0.05 -5.26
CA ARG A 153 6.40 -0.70 -3.99
C ARG A 153 5.50 -0.03 -2.95
N ILE A 154 5.20 1.27 -3.10
CA ILE A 154 4.17 1.93 -2.28
C ILE A 154 2.83 1.68 -2.97
N PRO A 155 1.88 0.99 -2.31
CA PRO A 155 0.51 0.85 -2.79
C PRO A 155 -0.22 2.18 -2.62
N GLU A 156 -0.20 2.98 -3.69
CA GLU A 156 -0.81 4.30 -3.77
C GLU A 156 -1.55 4.48 -5.11
N GLY A 157 -2.63 5.26 -5.07
CA GLY A 157 -3.48 5.50 -6.22
C GLY A 157 -4.27 4.25 -6.65
N ARG A 158 -4.93 4.36 -7.80
CA ARG A 158 -5.74 3.25 -8.33
C ARG A 158 -4.82 2.15 -8.85
N PRO A 159 -5.01 0.89 -8.43
CA PRO A 159 -4.32 -0.23 -9.04
C PRO A 159 -4.77 -0.40 -10.49
N VAL A 160 -3.89 -0.94 -11.34
CA VAL A 160 -4.24 -1.27 -12.72
C VAL A 160 -5.17 -2.48 -12.81
N SER A 161 -5.06 -3.38 -11.85
CA SER A 161 -5.93 -4.54 -11.66
C SER A 161 -5.91 -4.92 -10.19
N CYS A 162 -7.05 -5.36 -9.66
CA CYS A 162 -7.17 -5.75 -8.25
C CYS A 162 -8.27 -6.80 -8.07
N ALA A 163 -8.13 -7.59 -7.01
CA ALA A 163 -9.12 -8.58 -6.60
C ALA A 163 -9.14 -8.72 -5.07
N THR A 164 -10.12 -9.45 -4.57
CA THR A 164 -10.22 -9.85 -3.18
C THR A 164 -10.43 -11.36 -3.07
N LEU A 165 -9.80 -11.99 -2.10
CA LEU A 165 -9.99 -13.40 -1.75
C LEU A 165 -10.59 -13.52 -0.35
N ALA A 166 -11.40 -14.57 -0.12
CA ALA A 166 -11.79 -14.99 1.22
C ALA A 166 -10.64 -15.80 1.83
N GLY A 167 -9.75 -15.10 2.54
CA GLY A 167 -8.50 -15.64 3.08
C GLY A 167 -7.40 -15.93 2.04
N PRO A 168 -6.24 -16.47 2.48
CA PRO A 168 -5.16 -16.90 1.58
C PRO A 168 -5.62 -18.01 0.64
N GLY A 169 -5.23 -17.95 -0.63
CA GLY A 169 -5.67 -18.92 -1.63
C GLY A 169 -5.20 -18.59 -3.05
N ARG A 170 -5.76 -19.31 -4.02
CA ARG A 170 -5.50 -19.11 -5.45
C ARG A 170 -6.17 -17.83 -5.96
N PHE A 171 -5.50 -17.15 -6.89
CA PHE A 171 -6.04 -15.97 -7.56
C PHE A 171 -5.68 -15.96 -9.05
N GLY A 172 -6.41 -15.12 -9.80
CA GLY A 172 -6.12 -14.76 -11.17
C GLY A 172 -6.51 -13.31 -11.42
N LEU A 173 -5.60 -12.55 -12.02
CA LEU A 173 -5.82 -11.19 -12.51
C LEU A 173 -5.65 -11.23 -14.02
N ASP A 174 -6.75 -11.01 -14.73
CA ASP A 174 -6.76 -10.96 -16.19
C ASP A 174 -6.57 -9.53 -16.69
N LYS A 175 -6.36 -9.40 -18.01
CA LYS A 175 -6.22 -8.12 -18.72
C LYS A 175 -5.12 -7.23 -18.12
N VAL A 176 -4.04 -7.84 -17.66
CA VAL A 176 -2.89 -7.13 -17.13
C VAL A 176 -2.16 -6.45 -18.29
N PRO A 177 -1.97 -5.12 -18.24
CA PRO A 177 -1.29 -4.42 -19.32
C PRO A 177 0.21 -4.67 -19.33
N GLU A 178 0.83 -4.45 -20.49
CA GLU A 178 2.27 -4.54 -20.63
C GLU A 178 2.98 -3.56 -19.67
N GLY A 179 4.09 -4.01 -19.09
CA GLY A 179 4.99 -3.14 -18.33
C GLY A 179 5.57 -3.80 -17.10
N THR A 180 6.11 -2.98 -16.22
CA THR A 180 6.69 -3.41 -14.94
C THR A 180 5.71 -3.14 -13.81
N TRP A 181 5.47 -4.15 -12.98
CA TRP A 181 4.44 -4.16 -11.95
C TRP A 181 4.93 -4.74 -10.63
N TYR A 182 4.26 -4.34 -9.56
CA TYR A 182 4.33 -4.91 -8.23
C TYR A 182 2.95 -5.47 -7.88
N LEU A 183 2.89 -6.75 -7.51
CA LEU A 183 1.71 -7.36 -6.91
C LEU A 183 1.83 -7.18 -5.40
N LEU A 184 0.90 -6.41 -4.83
CA LEU A 184 0.86 -6.13 -3.40
C LEU A 184 -0.41 -6.76 -2.84
N CYS A 185 -0.24 -7.56 -1.79
CA CYS A 185 -1.31 -8.25 -1.08
C CYS A 185 -1.37 -7.77 0.36
N HIS A 186 -2.59 -7.57 0.86
CA HIS A 186 -2.86 -7.15 2.21
C HIS A 186 -3.89 -8.09 2.84
N GLY A 187 -3.46 -8.85 3.83
CA GLY A 187 -4.29 -9.72 4.63
C GLY A 187 -4.95 -8.94 5.76
N LEU A 188 -6.28 -9.00 5.79
CA LEU A 188 -7.14 -8.31 6.74
C LEU A 188 -7.86 -9.33 7.61
N GLY A 189 -7.80 -9.11 8.91
CA GLY A 189 -8.68 -9.75 9.88
C GLY A 189 -9.58 -8.69 10.53
N PHE A 190 -10.74 -9.11 11.02
CA PHE A 190 -11.59 -8.26 11.83
C PHE A 190 -11.42 -8.58 13.31
N ASP A 191 -11.61 -7.58 14.16
CA ASP A 191 -11.74 -7.77 15.60
C ASP A 191 -13.14 -8.26 15.96
N ASP A 192 -13.30 -8.82 17.16
CA ASP A 192 -14.56 -9.41 17.65
C ASP A 192 -15.74 -8.41 17.60
N ASP A 193 -15.47 -7.12 17.78
CA ASP A 193 -16.45 -6.03 17.68
C ASP A 193 -16.84 -5.69 16.23
N GLY A 194 -16.31 -6.43 15.26
CA GLY A 194 -16.27 -5.97 13.89
C GLY A 194 -15.49 -4.65 13.83
N GLY A 195 -14.25 -4.60 14.33
CA GLY A 195 -13.24 -3.58 13.98
C GLY A 195 -12.32 -4.06 12.86
N THR A 196 -11.66 -3.18 12.10
CA THR A 196 -10.49 -3.64 11.33
C THR A 196 -9.33 -3.65 12.30
N LYS A 197 -8.59 -4.77 12.36
CA LYS A 197 -7.41 -4.87 13.22
C LYS A 197 -6.46 -3.68 13.02
N PRO A 198 -5.72 -3.26 14.06
CA PRO A 198 -4.69 -2.24 13.93
C PRO A 198 -3.76 -2.54 12.75
N GLU A 199 -3.29 -1.50 12.06
CA GLU A 199 -2.38 -1.65 10.93
C GLU A 199 -1.06 -2.35 11.32
N ALA A 200 -0.70 -2.34 12.60
CA ALA A 200 0.44 -3.08 13.17
C ALA A 200 0.28 -4.61 13.11
N ASP A 201 -0.97 -5.12 13.11
CA ASP A 201 -1.29 -6.55 13.02
C ASP A 201 -1.56 -6.99 11.58
N ALA A 202 -1.51 -6.05 10.63
CA ALA A 202 -1.78 -6.35 9.24
C ALA A 202 -0.63 -7.15 8.61
N LEU A 203 -1.02 -8.10 7.76
CA LEU A 203 -0.09 -8.97 7.05
C LEU A 203 0.05 -8.50 5.61
N PHE A 204 1.28 -8.40 5.13
CA PHE A 204 1.58 -7.88 3.80
C PHE A 204 2.39 -8.88 3.00
N GLY A 205 2.14 -8.89 1.70
CA GLY A 205 2.91 -9.64 0.72
C GLY A 205 3.23 -8.75 -0.47
N CYS A 206 4.43 -8.93 -1.01
CA CYS A 206 4.87 -8.20 -2.20
C CYS A 206 5.60 -9.16 -3.13
N HIS A 207 5.21 -9.16 -4.40
CA HIS A 207 5.95 -9.79 -5.48
C HIS A 207 6.23 -8.75 -6.57
N GLY A 208 7.50 -8.50 -6.82
CA GLY A 208 7.94 -7.59 -7.86
C GLY A 208 9.23 -6.85 -7.52
N PRO A 209 9.75 -6.03 -8.45
CA PRO A 209 9.14 -5.76 -9.75
C PRO A 209 9.19 -7.00 -10.67
N PHE A 210 8.13 -7.22 -11.44
CA PHE A 210 8.12 -8.20 -12.54
C PHE A 210 7.63 -7.53 -13.83
N ARG A 211 7.96 -8.11 -14.97
CA ARG A 211 7.51 -7.63 -16.28
C ARG A 211 6.42 -8.54 -16.83
N ILE A 212 5.39 -7.93 -17.42
CA ILE A 212 4.39 -8.60 -18.24
C ILE A 212 4.55 -8.09 -19.65
N GLY A 213 4.85 -9.00 -20.58
CA GLY A 213 4.80 -8.77 -22.01
C GLY A 213 3.41 -9.04 -22.60
N PRO A 214 3.25 -8.89 -23.92
CA PRO A 214 1.98 -9.18 -24.61
C PRO A 214 1.61 -10.65 -24.46
N GLU A 215 0.37 -10.91 -24.02
CA GLU A 215 -0.22 -12.26 -23.88
C GLU A 215 0.57 -13.21 -22.94
N GLN A 216 1.44 -12.66 -22.10
CA GLN A 216 2.20 -13.43 -21.13
C GLN A 216 1.33 -13.83 -19.94
N ALA A 217 1.43 -15.09 -19.54
CA ALA A 217 0.93 -15.58 -18.26
C ALA A 217 2.10 -15.70 -17.26
N LEU A 218 1.90 -15.20 -16.04
CA LEU A 218 2.84 -15.34 -14.94
C LEU A 218 2.14 -15.98 -13.74
N ASP A 219 2.71 -17.06 -13.22
CA ASP A 219 2.26 -17.70 -11.98
C ASP A 219 3.23 -17.36 -10.83
N VAL A 220 2.70 -16.85 -9.71
CA VAL A 220 3.51 -16.36 -8.59
C VAL A 220 3.02 -16.90 -7.25
N VAL A 221 3.94 -16.99 -6.28
CA VAL A 221 3.59 -17.24 -4.88
C VAL A 221 3.89 -15.98 -4.07
N VAL A 222 2.86 -15.44 -3.41
CA VAL A 222 2.98 -14.29 -2.51
C VAL A 222 2.80 -14.78 -1.08
N ARG A 223 3.80 -14.56 -0.22
CA ARG A 223 3.70 -14.87 1.21
C ARG A 223 3.29 -13.62 1.98
N LEU A 224 2.28 -13.77 2.82
CA LEU A 224 1.86 -12.77 3.78
C LEU A 224 2.71 -12.91 5.06
N GLU A 225 3.36 -11.82 5.44
CA GLU A 225 4.20 -11.70 6.62
C GLU A 225 3.82 -10.44 7.41
N PRO A 226 4.10 -10.38 8.73
CA PRO A 226 3.94 -9.15 9.49
C PRO A 226 4.70 -7.98 8.86
N ALA A 227 4.08 -6.79 8.89
CA ALA A 227 4.73 -5.59 8.41
C ALA A 227 6.06 -5.35 9.14
N ARG A 228 7.12 -5.12 8.38
CA ARG A 228 8.41 -4.69 8.93
C ARG A 228 8.52 -3.19 8.82
N LEU A 229 9.41 -2.60 9.62
CA LEU A 229 9.57 -1.14 9.65
C LEU A 229 9.95 -0.55 8.28
N TYR A 230 10.68 -1.31 7.47
CA TYR A 230 11.14 -0.93 6.14
C TYR A 230 10.21 -1.34 4.99
N ASP A 231 9.04 -1.91 5.30
CA ASP A 231 7.99 -2.10 4.31
C ASP A 231 7.20 -0.77 4.15
N PRO A 232 6.99 -0.28 2.92
CA PRO A 232 6.30 0.98 2.74
C PRO A 232 4.82 0.88 3.16
N PRO A 233 4.23 1.98 3.65
CA PRO A 233 2.88 1.96 4.18
C PRO A 233 1.81 1.84 3.09
N MET A 234 0.64 1.32 3.48
CA MET A 234 -0.56 1.24 2.64
C MET A 234 -1.22 2.62 2.53
N LEU A 235 -0.96 3.34 1.44
CA LEU A 235 -1.54 4.67 1.25
C LEU A 235 -2.95 4.60 0.70
N LEU A 236 -3.19 3.73 -0.30
CA LEU A 236 -4.51 3.49 -0.86
C LEU A 236 -5.54 3.28 0.26
N ALA A 237 -6.65 4.01 0.20
CA ALA A 237 -7.79 3.72 1.04
C ALA A 237 -8.33 2.33 0.67
N MET A 238 -8.46 1.45 1.64
CA MET A 238 -8.92 0.09 1.37
C MET A 238 -10.39 0.10 0.98
N PRO A 239 -10.83 -0.78 0.06
CA PRO A 239 -12.25 -0.93 -0.22
C PRO A 239 -12.94 -1.44 1.06
N ASP A 240 -14.24 -1.21 1.17
CA ASP A 240 -15.04 -1.81 2.25
C ASP A 240 -15.11 -3.34 2.08
N VAL A 241 -14.07 -4.01 2.60
CA VAL A 241 -13.87 -5.45 2.49
C VAL A 241 -14.93 -6.24 3.23
N ARG A 242 -15.66 -5.63 4.18
CA ARG A 242 -16.79 -6.30 4.85
C ARG A 242 -18.04 -6.30 4.01
N ALA A 243 -18.34 -5.20 3.35
CA ALA A 243 -19.42 -5.17 2.37
C ALA A 243 -19.17 -6.24 1.28
N ILE A 244 -17.90 -6.47 0.93
CA ILE A 244 -17.48 -7.52 0.00
C ILE A 244 -17.64 -8.93 0.63
N ALA A 245 -17.19 -9.16 1.86
CA ALA A 245 -17.26 -10.46 2.54
C ALA A 245 -18.70 -10.91 2.88
N THR A 246 -19.61 -9.98 3.19
CA THR A 246 -21.00 -10.27 3.60
C THR A 246 -21.97 -10.50 2.43
N GLY A 247 -21.48 -10.55 1.18
CA GLY A 247 -22.30 -10.96 0.04
C GLY A 247 -23.43 -10.01 -0.34
N ARG A 248 -23.44 -8.75 0.15
CA ARG A 248 -24.32 -7.70 -0.37
C ARG A 248 -23.87 -7.39 -1.79
N ARG A 249 -24.48 -8.11 -2.76
CA ARG A 249 -24.21 -8.07 -4.20
C ARG A 249 -23.94 -6.65 -4.66
N SER A 250 -22.67 -6.37 -4.69
CA SER A 250 -22.10 -5.19 -5.23
C SER A 250 -22.20 -5.43 -6.75
N ARG A 251 -23.16 -4.81 -7.43
CA ARG A 251 -23.27 -4.79 -8.91
C ARG A 251 -22.02 -4.12 -9.48
N TRP A 252 -20.90 -4.83 -9.53
CA TRP A 252 -19.64 -4.33 -10.09
C TRP A 252 -19.18 -5.30 -11.16
N GLY A 253 -19.41 -4.94 -12.42
CA GLY A 253 -18.72 -5.56 -13.53
C GLY A 253 -17.25 -5.16 -13.47
N GLY A 254 -16.38 -6.12 -13.15
CA GLY A 254 -14.92 -5.93 -13.20
C GLY A 254 -14.15 -6.56 -12.05
N VAL A 255 -14.76 -6.76 -10.88
CA VAL A 255 -14.13 -7.51 -9.78
C VAL A 255 -14.40 -9.00 -10.02
N GLY A 256 -13.44 -9.69 -10.63
CA GLY A 256 -13.46 -11.13 -10.70
C GLY A 256 -13.37 -11.70 -9.29
N VAL A 257 -14.46 -12.27 -8.78
CA VAL A 257 -14.36 -13.22 -7.67
C VAL A 257 -13.56 -14.39 -8.21
N GLY A 258 -12.28 -14.48 -7.84
CA GLY A 258 -11.45 -15.62 -8.17
C GLY A 258 -12.15 -16.87 -7.64
N ARG A 259 -12.72 -17.67 -8.56
CA ARG A 259 -13.30 -18.95 -8.20
C ARG A 259 -12.15 -19.84 -7.74
N ALA A 260 -12.20 -20.30 -6.49
CA ALA A 260 -11.50 -21.51 -6.11
C ALA A 260 -12.05 -22.64 -6.98
N ALA A 261 -11.20 -23.21 -7.83
CA ALA A 261 -11.41 -24.53 -8.40
C ALA A 261 -10.74 -25.54 -7.48
#